data_AF-A0A946VDE5-F1
#
_entry.id   AF-A0A946VDE5-F1
#
_cell.length_a   1.000
_cell.length_b   1.000
_cell.length_c   1.000
_cell.angle_alpha   90.00
_cell.angle_beta   90.00
_cell.angle_gamma   90.00
#
_symmetry.space_group_name_H-M   'P 1'
#
loop_
_entity.id
_entity.type
_entity.pdbx_description
1 polymer ?
#
loop_
_entity_poly.entity_id
_entity_poly.type
_entity_poly.pdbx_seq_one_letter_code
_entity_poly.pdbx_strand_id
1 'polypeptide(L)'
;MLSLRKQWPFWVSGVFVGIAEIMNYIVLEKPIGLTTGLVEMTAAFEQTVTPGIDWWSRAYDPNVHWIIIGVVVGAWLVARAERESRGWIKYPARELVLAFVGGFVFSFGTRLAHGCTTHHFLGGLPSMSTASLLYLTTILPAGFLTFYLMSKMRIGYVFKGQENRATAEYGCKAGGKMELDGRACVASRDYNPRRDWLRISILVLMFAFFMNAIVGSFVYGTEDGLFGWNYAISSIGWGLAIWLLLVGIVAGIGMAKTGFGTECAFMTPEISMGLEHQENFFEKQWLIPGSTRVMFRSMSPFTAIFIEILMLWGAIMIGWQYFDIKLPLGMNPTWILLLGAACQGFGSVAMIGCEIRTYMRLGLGYMTAVAAFPGFLLGYLPYTLYVDYWEDLARDTTISRIKHVPDMFGHDPTVQAMVGVAYGILVAGLLVWSVKRGMRLTGFSFRDLMTHANDELTIKYFDRFRSQTDNRKGRETDSQRDRGDLSSPAPEGA
;
A
#
# COMPACT_ATOMS: atom_id res chain seq x y z
N MET A 1 12.09 4.82 21.52
CA MET A 1 12.62 5.83 20.57
C MET A 1 12.62 5.21 19.18
N LEU A 2 12.08 5.92 18.18
CA LEU A 2 12.05 5.45 16.80
C LEU A 2 13.47 5.35 16.26
N SER A 3 13.87 4.17 15.79
CA SER A 3 15.22 3.93 15.29
C SER A 3 15.36 4.44 13.86
N LEU A 4 16.47 5.12 13.54
CA LEU A 4 16.79 5.49 12.16
C LEU A 4 17.13 4.26 11.31
N ARG A 5 17.75 3.24 11.91
CA ARG A 5 18.26 2.05 11.20
C ARG A 5 17.29 0.87 11.14
N LYS A 6 16.27 0.86 11.99
CA LYS A 6 15.27 -0.20 12.02
C LYS A 6 13.91 0.31 11.58
N GLN A 7 13.10 -0.61 11.10
CA GLN A 7 11.68 -0.38 10.81
C GLN A 7 10.92 0.05 12.07
N TRP A 8 9.81 0.73 11.85
CA TRP A 8 8.95 1.29 12.88
C TRP A 8 7.70 0.43 13.09
N PRO A 9 7.04 0.57 14.24
CA PRO A 9 5.70 0.03 14.44
C PRO A 9 4.74 0.57 13.36
N PHE A 10 3.85 -0.28 12.87
CA PHE A 10 3.06 0.03 11.68
C PHE A 10 2.14 1.25 11.86
N TRP A 11 1.59 1.45 13.07
CA TRP A 11 0.72 2.58 13.41
C TRP A 11 1.37 3.95 13.17
N VAL A 12 2.71 4.04 13.20
CA VAL A 12 3.45 5.28 12.96
C VAL A 12 3.20 5.79 11.54
N SER A 13 3.01 4.89 10.56
CA SER A 13 2.66 5.33 9.21
C SER A 13 1.28 5.96 9.13
N GLY A 14 0.32 5.48 9.93
CA GLY A 14 -1.00 6.12 10.01
C GLY A 14 -0.89 7.59 10.42
N VAL A 15 0.00 7.88 11.37
CA VAL A 15 0.27 9.25 11.80
C VAL A 15 0.99 10.05 10.72
N PHE A 16 2.06 9.52 10.12
CA PHE A 16 2.84 10.25 9.10
C PHE A 16 2.03 10.52 7.83
N VAL A 17 1.27 9.54 7.37
CA VAL A 17 0.39 9.71 6.20
C VAL A 17 -0.77 10.64 6.54
N GLY A 18 -1.38 10.52 7.73
CA GLY A 18 -2.40 11.46 8.19
C GLY A 18 -1.89 12.90 8.29
N ILE A 19 -0.66 13.11 8.77
CA ILE A 19 0.00 14.43 8.75
C ILE A 19 0.16 14.94 7.31
N ALA A 20 0.63 14.10 6.40
CA ALA A 20 0.81 14.49 5.00
C ALA A 20 -0.53 14.86 4.33
N GLU A 21 -1.58 14.09 4.57
CA GLU A 21 -2.94 14.38 4.10
C GLU A 21 -3.46 15.70 4.67
N ILE A 22 -3.29 15.95 5.97
CA ILE A 22 -3.66 17.22 6.60
C ILE A 22 -2.88 18.39 6.00
N MET A 23 -1.56 18.23 5.80
CA MET A 23 -0.71 19.26 5.17
C MET A 23 -1.20 19.59 3.76
N ASN A 24 -1.63 18.58 3.00
CA ASN A 24 -2.19 18.78 1.67
C ASN A 24 -3.57 19.45 1.72
N TYR A 25 -4.44 18.98 2.62
CA TYR A 25 -5.79 19.48 2.80
C TYR A 25 -5.83 20.95 3.24
N ILE A 26 -4.94 21.38 4.12
CA ILE A 26 -4.89 22.78 4.59
C ILE A 26 -4.61 23.76 3.44
N VAL A 27 -3.83 23.35 2.44
CA VAL A 27 -3.39 24.23 1.35
C VAL A 27 -4.25 24.06 0.09
N LEU A 28 -4.66 22.84 -0.23
CA LEU A 28 -5.39 22.52 -1.46
C LEU A 28 -6.87 22.18 -1.24
N GLU A 29 -7.33 22.15 0.01
CA GLU A 29 -8.71 21.77 0.41
C GLU A 29 -9.14 20.39 -0.09
N LYS A 30 -8.17 19.56 -0.47
CA LYS A 30 -8.37 18.25 -1.09
C LYS A 30 -7.39 17.23 -0.52
N PRO A 31 -7.79 15.95 -0.40
CA PRO A 31 -6.87 14.87 -0.12
C PRO A 31 -5.82 14.70 -1.22
N ILE A 32 -4.77 13.95 -0.93
CA ILE A 32 -3.68 13.68 -1.86
C ILE A 32 -4.20 12.89 -3.09
N GLY A 33 -4.04 13.48 -4.28
CA GLY A 33 -4.37 12.84 -5.56
C GLY A 33 -3.12 12.54 -6.38
N LEU A 34 -2.84 11.27 -6.66
CA LEU A 34 -1.58 10.85 -7.29
C LEU A 34 -1.73 10.45 -8.76
N THR A 35 -2.79 9.73 -9.08
CA THR A 35 -3.02 9.12 -10.39
C THR A 35 -3.06 10.13 -11.53
N THR A 36 -3.75 11.26 -11.31
CA THR A 36 -3.79 12.37 -12.27
C THR A 36 -2.39 12.96 -12.44
N GLY A 37 -1.64 13.14 -11.35
CA GLY A 37 -0.26 13.60 -11.43
C GLY A 37 0.68 12.69 -12.23
N LEU A 38 0.52 11.37 -12.14
CA LEU A 38 1.33 10.45 -12.92
C LEU A 38 1.02 10.53 -14.41
N VAL A 39 -0.26 10.59 -14.80
CA VAL A 39 -0.62 10.71 -16.22
C VAL A 39 -0.23 12.08 -16.79
N GLU A 40 -0.32 13.16 -16.03
CA GLU A 40 0.19 14.49 -16.42
C GLU A 40 1.71 14.48 -16.64
N MET A 41 2.49 13.83 -15.76
CA MET A 41 3.93 13.64 -15.96
C MET A 41 4.24 12.72 -17.16
N THR A 42 3.33 11.79 -17.48
CA THR A 42 3.44 10.93 -18.66
C THR A 42 3.18 11.71 -19.94
N ALA A 43 2.17 12.57 -19.96
CA ALA A 43 1.91 13.49 -21.05
C ALA A 43 3.10 14.45 -21.27
N ALA A 44 3.71 14.95 -20.19
CA ALA A 44 4.93 15.77 -20.29
C ALA A 44 6.13 15.01 -20.88
N PHE A 45 6.28 13.73 -20.51
CA PHE A 45 7.33 12.88 -21.06
C PHE A 45 7.08 12.55 -22.55
N GLU A 46 5.85 12.22 -22.91
CA GLU A 46 5.41 12.03 -24.31
C GLU A 46 5.74 13.25 -25.17
N GLN A 47 5.32 14.44 -24.73
CA GLN A 47 5.53 15.67 -25.51
C GLN A 47 7.01 16.04 -25.68
N THR A 48 7.88 15.56 -24.79
CA THR A 48 9.32 15.81 -24.89
C THR A 48 10.03 14.76 -25.75
N VAL A 49 9.68 13.48 -25.60
CA VAL A 49 10.39 12.37 -26.26
C VAL A 49 9.85 12.11 -27.67
N THR A 50 8.54 12.26 -27.87
CA THR A 50 7.85 12.02 -29.14
C THR A 50 6.89 13.16 -29.47
N PRO A 51 7.40 14.37 -29.79
CA PRO A 51 6.55 15.48 -30.18
C PRO A 51 5.63 15.10 -31.35
N GLY A 52 4.33 15.38 -31.21
CA GLY A 52 3.30 15.07 -32.22
C GLY A 52 2.52 13.79 -31.98
N ILE A 53 2.90 12.95 -31.01
CA ILE A 53 2.03 11.89 -30.48
C ILE A 53 1.19 12.49 -29.33
N ASP A 54 -0.09 12.12 -29.26
CA ASP A 54 -1.06 12.66 -28.30
C ASP A 54 -1.79 11.56 -27.52
N TRP A 55 -1.15 10.44 -27.20
CA TRP A 55 -1.79 9.29 -26.56
C TRP A 55 -2.26 9.59 -25.13
N TRP A 56 -1.45 10.31 -24.35
CA TRP A 56 -1.81 10.76 -23.00
C TRP A 56 -2.18 12.23 -22.99
N SER A 57 -1.45 13.05 -23.73
CA SER A 57 -1.63 14.50 -23.75
C SER A 57 -2.95 14.98 -24.36
N ARG A 58 -3.69 14.11 -25.07
CA ARG A 58 -5.06 14.42 -25.52
C ARG A 58 -6.07 14.57 -24.41
N ALA A 59 -5.85 13.87 -23.30
CA ALA A 59 -6.78 13.76 -22.19
C ALA A 59 -6.30 14.52 -20.96
N TYR A 60 -4.98 14.69 -20.82
CA TYR A 60 -4.36 15.31 -19.67
C TYR A 60 -3.26 16.26 -20.08
N ASP A 61 -3.29 17.43 -19.47
CA ASP A 61 -2.29 18.45 -19.67
C ASP A 61 -0.90 18.02 -19.14
N PRO A 62 0.19 18.22 -19.91
CA PRO A 62 1.56 17.99 -19.47
C PRO A 62 1.94 18.75 -18.19
N ASN A 63 2.26 18.04 -17.10
CA ASN A 63 2.58 18.71 -15.82
C ASN A 63 3.60 17.94 -14.95
N VAL A 64 4.02 18.57 -13.84
CA VAL A 64 4.86 17.95 -12.80
C VAL A 64 4.05 17.67 -11.55
N HIS A 65 4.34 16.56 -10.88
CA HIS A 65 3.68 16.19 -9.63
C HIS A 65 4.66 16.02 -8.46
N TRP A 66 4.86 17.11 -7.71
CA TRP A 66 5.84 17.21 -6.63
C TRP A 66 5.65 16.21 -5.48
N ILE A 67 4.41 15.83 -5.17
CA ILE A 67 4.13 14.85 -4.10
C ILE A 67 4.69 13.47 -4.46
N ILE A 68 4.53 13.01 -5.71
CA ILE A 68 5.07 11.71 -6.17
C ILE A 68 6.59 11.73 -6.07
N ILE A 69 7.23 12.81 -6.54
CA ILE A 69 8.68 13.00 -6.43
C ILE A 69 9.10 12.94 -4.95
N GLY A 70 8.36 13.63 -4.08
CA GLY A 70 8.59 13.64 -2.64
C GLY A 70 8.48 12.24 -2.01
N VAL A 71 7.48 11.44 -2.40
CA VAL A 71 7.32 10.06 -1.90
C VAL A 71 8.52 9.19 -2.29
N VAL A 72 8.98 9.28 -3.54
CA VAL A 72 10.17 8.55 -4.01
C VAL A 72 11.42 9.00 -3.25
N VAL A 73 11.62 10.32 -3.08
CA VAL A 73 12.76 10.88 -2.35
C VAL A 73 12.73 10.49 -0.87
N GLY A 74 11.58 10.60 -0.20
CA GLY A 74 11.40 10.21 1.20
C GLY A 74 11.74 8.74 1.44
N ALA A 75 11.28 7.86 0.56
CA ALA A 75 11.61 6.45 0.62
C ALA A 75 13.11 6.16 0.32
N TRP A 76 13.70 6.91 -0.62
CA TRP A 76 15.13 6.83 -0.90
C TRP A 76 16.00 7.27 0.30
N LEU A 77 15.59 8.31 1.02
CA LEU A 77 16.22 8.75 2.26
C LEU A 77 16.16 7.67 3.33
N VAL A 78 15.02 6.97 3.46
CA VAL A 78 14.90 5.81 4.37
C VAL A 78 15.87 4.71 3.98
N ALA A 79 15.97 4.34 2.71
CA ALA A 79 16.94 3.33 2.26
C ALA A 79 18.40 3.73 2.56
N ARG A 80 18.72 5.03 2.61
CA ARG A 80 20.05 5.51 3.05
C ARG A 80 20.22 5.46 4.56
N ALA A 81 19.21 5.91 5.31
CA ALA A 81 19.22 5.89 6.77
C ALA A 81 19.35 4.47 7.33
N GLU A 82 18.67 3.51 6.72
CA GLU A 82 18.76 2.08 7.06
C GLU A 82 20.03 1.41 6.54
N ARG A 83 20.77 2.07 5.64
CA ARG A 83 21.89 1.51 4.88
C ARG A 83 21.52 0.23 4.14
N GLU A 84 20.26 0.13 3.74
CA GLU A 84 19.71 -1.04 3.06
C GLU A 84 18.67 -0.59 2.03
N SER A 85 19.03 -0.67 0.74
CA SER A 85 18.04 -0.64 -0.34
C SER A 85 17.44 -2.02 -0.54
N ARG A 86 16.21 -2.11 -1.03
CA ARG A 86 15.55 -3.37 -1.40
C ARG A 86 15.91 -3.84 -2.81
N GLY A 87 16.96 -3.26 -3.37
CA GLY A 87 17.54 -3.65 -4.64
C GLY A 87 18.22 -5.02 -4.63
N TRP A 88 18.62 -5.56 -3.49
CA TRP A 88 19.36 -6.83 -3.46
C TRP A 88 18.51 -8.04 -3.85
N ILE A 89 17.19 -7.90 -3.97
CA ILE A 89 16.26 -9.02 -4.15
C ILE A 89 16.15 -9.38 -5.63
N LYS A 90 16.39 -10.66 -5.95
CA LYS A 90 16.13 -11.23 -7.26
C LYS A 90 14.70 -11.75 -7.35
N TYR A 91 13.95 -11.26 -8.34
CA TYR A 91 12.60 -11.71 -8.63
C TYR A 91 12.58 -12.60 -9.89
N PRO A 92 11.85 -13.71 -9.87
CA PRO A 92 11.53 -14.49 -11.06
C PRO A 92 10.81 -13.66 -12.13
N ALA A 93 11.06 -13.95 -13.41
CA ALA A 93 10.44 -13.22 -14.53
C ALA A 93 8.91 -13.20 -14.48
N ARG A 94 8.28 -14.32 -14.06
CA ARG A 94 6.82 -14.41 -13.89
C ARG A 94 6.26 -13.34 -12.94
N GLU A 95 7.00 -12.99 -11.89
CA GLU A 95 6.58 -12.01 -10.89
C GLU A 95 6.74 -10.58 -11.42
N LEU A 96 7.77 -10.34 -12.24
CA LEU A 96 7.97 -9.07 -12.92
C LEU A 96 6.90 -8.82 -13.99
N VAL A 97 6.57 -9.84 -14.78
CA VAL A 97 5.47 -9.78 -15.76
C VAL A 97 4.15 -9.55 -15.05
N LEU A 98 3.89 -10.25 -13.95
CA LEU A 98 2.68 -10.04 -13.17
C LEU A 98 2.61 -8.64 -12.55
N ALA A 99 3.73 -8.09 -12.09
CA ALA A 99 3.79 -6.72 -11.60
C ALA A 99 3.50 -5.70 -12.72
N PHE A 100 4.02 -5.93 -13.93
CA PHE A 100 3.73 -5.11 -15.12
C PHE A 100 2.23 -5.16 -15.49
N VAL A 101 1.66 -6.36 -15.64
CA VAL A 101 0.23 -6.54 -15.96
C VAL A 101 -0.65 -5.98 -14.85
N GLY A 102 -0.24 -6.16 -13.59
CA GLY A 102 -0.90 -5.58 -12.43
C GLY A 102 -0.94 -4.06 -12.50
N GLY A 103 0.20 -3.41 -12.77
CA GLY A 103 0.27 -1.95 -12.95
C GLY A 103 -0.58 -1.43 -14.10
N PHE A 104 -0.63 -2.17 -15.22
CA PHE A 104 -1.47 -1.86 -16.38
C PHE A 104 -2.97 -1.88 -16.02
N VAL A 105 -3.45 -3.00 -15.49
CA VAL A 105 -4.87 -3.16 -15.15
C VAL A 105 -5.26 -2.22 -14.00
N PHE A 106 -4.37 -2.01 -13.03
CA PHE A 106 -4.59 -1.08 -11.94
C PHE A 106 -4.84 0.33 -12.46
N SER A 107 -3.94 0.84 -13.32
CA SER A 107 -3.97 2.23 -13.81
C SER A 107 -5.18 2.52 -14.65
N PHE A 108 -5.56 1.58 -15.52
CA PHE A 108 -6.82 1.64 -16.23
C PHE A 108 -7.99 1.79 -15.25
N GLY A 109 -8.03 0.92 -14.23
CA GLY A 109 -9.03 0.97 -13.17
C GLY A 109 -9.04 2.29 -12.38
N THR A 110 -7.90 2.98 -12.24
CA THR A 110 -7.84 4.29 -11.57
C THR A 110 -8.53 5.41 -12.34
N ARG A 111 -8.61 5.30 -13.67
CA ARG A 111 -9.32 6.29 -14.48
C ARG A 111 -10.82 6.03 -14.44
N LEU A 112 -11.23 4.76 -14.57
CA LEU A 112 -12.63 4.36 -14.44
C LEU A 112 -13.25 4.71 -13.07
N ALA A 113 -12.47 4.57 -12.00
CA ALA A 113 -12.90 4.94 -10.65
C ALA A 113 -12.69 6.42 -10.29
N HIS A 114 -12.12 7.23 -11.19
CA HIS A 114 -11.69 8.61 -10.92
C HIS A 114 -10.78 8.76 -9.68
N GLY A 115 -10.00 7.73 -9.36
CA GLY A 115 -9.18 7.65 -8.16
C GLY A 115 -8.50 6.30 -8.01
N CYS A 116 -7.38 6.26 -7.30
CA CYS A 116 -6.77 5.00 -6.87
C CYS A 116 -7.25 4.59 -5.47
N THR A 117 -6.74 3.46 -4.97
CA THR A 117 -6.98 3.03 -3.58
C THR A 117 -6.61 4.11 -2.57
N THR A 118 -5.52 4.87 -2.76
CA THR A 118 -5.13 5.97 -1.86
C THR A 118 -6.22 7.03 -1.82
N HIS A 119 -6.76 7.40 -2.98
CA HIS A 119 -7.85 8.37 -3.09
C HIS A 119 -9.11 7.90 -2.37
N HIS A 120 -9.54 6.65 -2.56
CA HIS A 120 -10.79 6.15 -1.96
C HIS A 120 -10.65 5.75 -0.49
N PHE A 121 -9.52 5.16 -0.07
CA PHE A 121 -9.30 4.75 1.32
C PHE A 121 -8.85 5.90 2.20
N LEU A 122 -7.78 6.61 1.81
CA LEU A 122 -7.15 7.63 2.65
C LEU A 122 -7.82 8.99 2.47
N GLY A 123 -8.29 9.33 1.26
CA GLY A 123 -9.06 10.55 1.05
C GLY A 123 -10.57 10.36 1.26
N GLY A 124 -11.13 9.32 0.65
CA GLY A 124 -12.58 9.15 0.48
C GLY A 124 -13.30 8.78 1.76
N LEU A 125 -12.73 7.89 2.58
CA LEU A 125 -13.33 7.50 3.86
C LEU A 125 -13.35 8.67 4.85
N PRO A 126 -12.26 9.44 5.06
CA PRO A 126 -12.30 10.66 5.88
C PRO A 126 -13.31 11.69 5.41
N SER A 127 -13.48 11.79 4.09
CA SER A 127 -14.43 12.69 3.45
C SER A 127 -15.87 12.18 3.47
N MET A 128 -16.10 11.00 4.06
CA MET A 128 -17.41 10.35 4.12
C MET A 128 -18.03 10.16 2.72
N SER A 129 -17.21 9.91 1.70
CA SER A 129 -17.62 9.80 0.30
C SER A 129 -18.40 8.50 0.06
N THR A 130 -19.64 8.62 -0.45
CA THR A 130 -20.50 7.47 -0.77
C THR A 130 -19.91 6.61 -1.90
N ALA A 131 -19.30 7.25 -2.89
CA ALA A 131 -18.65 6.58 -4.01
C ALA A 131 -17.44 5.77 -3.54
N SER A 132 -16.67 6.30 -2.59
CA SER A 132 -15.56 5.57 -2.00
C SER A 132 -16.05 4.38 -1.18
N LEU A 133 -17.11 4.54 -0.39
CA LEU A 133 -17.76 3.41 0.31
C LEU A 133 -18.26 2.34 -0.66
N LEU A 134 -18.86 2.72 -1.77
CA LEU A 134 -19.30 1.78 -2.80
C LEU A 134 -18.10 1.09 -3.49
N TYR A 135 -17.03 1.84 -3.77
CA TYR A 135 -15.77 1.30 -4.29
C TYR A 135 -15.21 0.18 -3.39
N LEU A 136 -15.23 0.36 -2.06
CA LEU A 136 -14.80 -0.66 -1.09
C LEU A 136 -15.56 -1.99 -1.26
N THR A 137 -16.87 -1.94 -1.56
CA THR A 137 -17.68 -3.16 -1.73
C THR A 137 -17.23 -4.03 -2.89
N THR A 138 -16.52 -3.47 -3.87
CA THR A 138 -16.08 -4.19 -5.07
C THR A 138 -14.59 -4.49 -5.07
N ILE A 139 -13.75 -3.53 -4.64
CA ILE A 139 -12.30 -3.79 -4.58
C ILE A 139 -11.96 -4.90 -3.58
N LEU A 140 -12.64 -4.97 -2.44
CA LEU A 140 -12.32 -5.96 -1.40
C LEU A 140 -12.56 -7.39 -1.92
N PRO A 141 -13.75 -7.77 -2.44
CA PRO A 141 -13.94 -9.08 -3.05
C PRO A 141 -13.01 -9.35 -4.25
N ALA A 142 -12.76 -8.37 -5.11
CA ALA A 142 -11.87 -8.53 -6.26
C ALA A 142 -10.42 -8.82 -5.84
N GLY A 143 -9.93 -8.13 -4.80
CA GLY A 143 -8.63 -8.39 -4.19
C GLY A 143 -8.56 -9.80 -3.59
N PHE A 144 -9.58 -10.21 -2.82
CA PHE A 144 -9.62 -11.57 -2.27
C PHE A 144 -9.64 -12.65 -3.36
N LEU A 145 -10.44 -12.45 -4.41
CA LEU A 145 -10.49 -13.36 -5.55
C LEU A 145 -9.13 -13.46 -6.24
N THR A 146 -8.48 -12.33 -6.50
CA THR A 146 -7.16 -12.31 -7.15
C THR A 146 -6.10 -12.98 -6.27
N PHE A 147 -6.13 -12.71 -4.97
CA PHE A 147 -5.25 -13.37 -4.00
C PHE A 147 -5.45 -14.90 -3.99
N TYR A 148 -6.71 -15.36 -4.01
CA TYR A 148 -7.05 -16.78 -4.09
C TYR A 148 -6.51 -17.41 -5.38
N LEU A 149 -6.69 -16.74 -6.53
CA LEU A 149 -6.17 -17.21 -7.81
C LEU A 149 -4.63 -17.29 -7.81
N MET A 150 -3.94 -16.28 -7.27
CA MET A 150 -2.48 -16.29 -7.17
C MET A 150 -1.96 -17.37 -6.21
N SER A 151 -2.68 -17.62 -5.13
CA SER A 151 -2.38 -18.72 -4.21
C SER A 151 -2.52 -20.08 -4.91
N LYS A 152 -3.57 -20.26 -5.73
CA LYS A 152 -3.76 -21.46 -6.56
C LYS A 152 -2.66 -21.64 -7.62
N MET A 153 -2.14 -20.55 -8.18
CA MET A 153 -0.98 -20.57 -9.08
C MET A 153 0.35 -20.81 -8.35
N ARG A 154 0.34 -21.05 -7.03
CA ARG A 154 1.53 -21.26 -6.18
C ARG A 154 2.48 -20.06 -6.13
N ILE A 155 1.96 -18.84 -6.27
CA ILE A 155 2.72 -17.58 -6.22
C ILE A 155 2.57 -16.88 -4.86
N GLY A 156 1.80 -17.42 -3.91
CA GLY A 156 1.50 -16.75 -2.63
C GLY A 156 2.72 -16.31 -1.78
N TYR A 157 3.90 -16.88 -2.02
CA TYR A 157 5.13 -16.57 -1.29
C TYR A 157 5.67 -15.16 -1.57
N VAL A 158 5.20 -14.50 -2.63
CA VAL A 158 5.62 -13.14 -3.00
C VAL A 158 4.98 -12.08 -2.11
N PHE A 159 3.86 -12.41 -1.47
CA PHE A 159 3.10 -11.47 -0.66
C PHE A 159 3.83 -11.26 0.65
N LYS A 160 4.72 -10.25 0.67
CA LYS A 160 5.41 -9.78 1.86
C LYS A 160 5.20 -8.30 2.10
N GLY A 161 5.15 -7.95 3.38
CA GLY A 161 4.99 -6.58 3.83
C GLY A 161 6.15 -5.70 3.34
N GLN A 162 7.34 -6.07 3.79
CA GLN A 162 8.62 -5.62 3.25
C GLN A 162 9.62 -6.76 3.26
N GLU A 163 10.61 -6.67 2.39
CA GLU A 163 11.67 -7.68 2.25
C GLU A 163 12.96 -7.20 2.91
N ASN A 164 12.94 -7.11 4.25
CA ASN A 164 14.12 -6.70 5.01
C ASN A 164 15.15 -7.83 5.05
N ARG A 165 16.42 -7.51 4.83
CA ARG A 165 17.50 -8.50 4.76
C ARG A 165 17.63 -9.33 6.03
N ALA A 166 17.51 -8.70 7.20
CA ALA A 166 17.57 -9.40 8.49
C ALA A 166 16.49 -10.49 8.62
N THR A 167 15.25 -10.18 8.21
CA THR A 167 14.12 -11.11 8.24
C THR A 167 14.30 -12.25 7.24
N ALA A 168 14.76 -11.93 6.03
CA ALA A 168 15.05 -12.94 5.01
C ALA A 168 16.22 -13.87 5.41
N GLU A 169 17.29 -13.33 6.00
CA GLU A 169 18.42 -14.13 6.51
C GLU A 169 18.01 -15.01 7.69
N TYR A 170 17.16 -14.49 8.60
CA TYR A 170 16.59 -15.29 9.68
C TYR A 170 15.76 -16.45 9.12
N GLY A 171 14.86 -16.20 8.16
CA GLY A 171 14.07 -17.26 7.52
C GLY A 171 14.93 -18.31 6.81
N CYS A 172 16.01 -17.89 6.15
CA CYS A 172 16.96 -18.80 5.49
C CYS A 172 17.71 -19.71 6.47
N LYS A 173 17.99 -19.25 7.70
CA LYS A 173 18.71 -20.01 8.72
C LYS A 173 17.78 -20.86 9.59
N ALA A 174 16.65 -20.29 9.99
CA ALA A 174 15.73 -20.93 10.93
C ALA A 174 14.85 -22.00 10.26
N GLY A 175 14.49 -21.81 8.98
CA GLY A 175 13.60 -22.72 8.25
C GLY A 175 12.20 -22.82 8.86
N GLY A 176 11.51 -23.92 8.57
CA GLY A 176 10.16 -24.19 9.09
C GLY A 176 9.15 -23.11 8.68
N LYS A 177 8.38 -22.60 9.64
CA LYS A 177 7.31 -21.60 9.38
C LYS A 177 7.79 -20.28 8.77
N MET A 178 9.09 -20.01 8.81
CA MET A 178 9.74 -18.83 8.21
C MET A 178 10.50 -19.15 6.92
N GLU A 179 10.42 -20.38 6.40
CA GLU A 179 11.13 -20.81 5.19
C GLU A 179 10.75 -19.96 3.96
N LEU A 180 9.46 -19.63 3.83
CA LEU A 180 8.94 -18.80 2.74
C LEU A 180 9.50 -17.37 2.79
N ASP A 181 9.69 -16.82 3.98
CA ASP A 181 10.34 -15.53 4.18
C ASP A 181 11.82 -15.57 3.75
N GLY A 182 12.49 -16.71 3.95
CA GLY A 182 13.88 -16.95 3.55
C GLY A 182 14.15 -17.13 2.06
N ARG A 183 13.12 -17.32 1.22
CA ARG A 183 13.29 -17.56 -0.22
C ARG A 183 14.04 -16.45 -0.95
N ALA A 184 13.79 -15.19 -0.57
CA ALA A 184 14.48 -14.05 -1.16
C ALA A 184 15.99 -14.10 -0.89
N CYS A 185 16.41 -14.55 0.30
CA CYS A 185 17.82 -14.73 0.65
C CYS A 185 18.49 -15.79 -0.23
N VAL A 186 17.81 -16.91 -0.48
CA VAL A 186 18.34 -18.00 -1.31
C VAL A 186 18.42 -17.58 -2.78
N ALA A 187 17.35 -16.98 -3.32
CA ALA A 187 17.27 -16.56 -4.71
C ALA A 187 18.29 -15.46 -5.07
N SER A 188 18.75 -14.71 -4.07
CA SER A 188 19.60 -13.52 -4.26
C SER A 188 21.08 -13.74 -3.89
N ARG A 189 21.52 -14.97 -3.55
CA ARG A 189 22.91 -15.24 -3.12
C ARG A 189 23.96 -14.72 -4.10
N ASP A 190 23.77 -14.98 -5.38
CA ASP A 190 24.71 -14.61 -6.46
C ASP A 190 24.18 -13.46 -7.33
N TYR A 191 23.14 -12.76 -6.87
CA TYR A 191 22.53 -11.69 -7.65
C TYR A 191 23.27 -10.37 -7.44
N ASN A 192 23.72 -9.77 -8.53
CA ASN A 192 24.29 -8.43 -8.53
C ASN A 192 23.35 -7.44 -9.24
N PRO A 193 22.64 -6.59 -8.48
CA PRO A 193 21.81 -5.50 -8.99
C PRO A 193 22.44 -4.60 -10.05
N ARG A 194 23.76 -4.38 -9.97
CA ARG A 194 24.50 -3.48 -10.87
C ARG A 194 24.83 -4.11 -12.22
N ARG A 195 24.54 -5.40 -12.41
CA ARG A 195 24.77 -6.13 -13.67
C ARG A 195 23.46 -6.60 -14.31
N ASP A 196 22.33 -6.34 -13.68
CA ASP A 196 21.01 -6.68 -14.22
C ASP A 196 20.59 -5.65 -15.26
N TRP A 197 20.69 -6.02 -16.54
CA TRP A 197 20.41 -5.13 -17.66
C TRP A 197 18.95 -4.65 -17.68
N LEU A 198 18.00 -5.50 -17.30
CA LEU A 198 16.58 -5.17 -17.31
C LEU A 198 16.31 -4.09 -16.26
N ARG A 199 16.86 -4.29 -15.06
CA ARG A 199 16.80 -3.30 -14.00
C ARG A 199 17.41 -1.97 -14.41
N ILE A 200 18.62 -1.99 -14.95
CA ILE A 200 19.33 -0.77 -15.34
C ILE A 200 18.53 -0.01 -16.39
N SER A 201 18.02 -0.71 -17.41
CA SER A 201 17.25 -0.10 -18.50
C SER A 201 16.01 0.62 -17.98
N ILE A 202 15.24 0.00 -17.09
CA ILE A 202 14.03 0.63 -16.54
C ILE A 202 14.40 1.75 -15.56
N LEU A 203 15.48 1.63 -14.77
CA LEU A 203 15.93 2.72 -13.92
C LEU A 203 16.38 3.95 -14.72
N VAL A 204 17.02 3.74 -15.88
CA VAL A 204 17.37 4.83 -16.81
C VAL A 204 16.11 5.49 -17.36
N LEU A 205 15.12 4.70 -17.80
CA LEU A 205 13.82 5.22 -18.24
C LEU A 205 13.15 6.04 -17.14
N MET A 206 13.12 5.53 -15.91
CA MET A 206 12.54 6.24 -14.78
C MET A 206 13.29 7.52 -14.43
N PHE A 207 14.62 7.49 -14.45
CA PHE A 207 15.42 8.68 -14.22
C PHE A 207 15.12 9.73 -15.28
N ALA A 208 15.07 9.35 -16.55
CA ALA A 208 14.68 10.23 -17.65
C ALA A 208 13.26 10.78 -17.45
N PHE A 209 12.30 9.95 -17.05
CA PHE A 209 10.92 10.35 -16.78
C PHE A 209 10.82 11.42 -15.68
N PHE A 210 11.41 11.16 -14.50
CA PHE A 210 11.36 12.11 -13.38
C PHE A 210 12.17 13.38 -13.66
N MET A 211 13.34 13.24 -14.30
CA MET A 211 14.13 14.40 -14.71
C MET A 211 13.40 15.25 -15.73
N ASN A 212 12.66 14.63 -16.66
CA ASN A 212 11.84 15.37 -17.61
C ASN A 212 10.79 16.23 -16.91
N ALA A 213 10.05 15.67 -15.95
CA ALA A 213 9.06 16.41 -15.18
C ALA A 213 9.69 17.58 -14.40
N ILE A 214 10.86 17.34 -13.76
CA ILE A 214 11.58 18.38 -13.01
C ILE A 214 12.11 19.47 -13.93
N VAL A 215 12.80 19.11 -15.02
CA VAL A 215 13.37 20.07 -15.98
C VAL A 215 12.27 20.85 -16.68
N GLY A 216 11.21 20.18 -17.13
CA GLY A 216 10.06 20.83 -17.75
C GLY A 216 9.40 21.86 -16.83
N SER A 217 9.42 21.64 -15.51
CA SER A 217 8.92 22.61 -14.53
C SER A 217 9.72 23.92 -14.44
N PHE A 218 10.93 23.95 -15.01
CA PHE A 218 11.76 25.15 -15.13
C PHE A 218 11.75 25.76 -16.53
N VAL A 219 11.58 24.92 -17.55
CA VAL A 219 11.73 25.31 -18.96
C VAL A 219 10.45 25.87 -19.55
N TYR A 220 9.29 25.32 -19.18
CA TYR A 220 8.02 25.69 -19.77
C TYR A 220 7.22 26.58 -18.82
N GLY A 221 7.00 27.83 -19.22
CA GLY A 221 6.09 28.75 -18.53
C GLY A 221 4.67 28.68 -19.11
N THR A 222 3.68 29.13 -18.33
CA THR A 222 2.31 29.34 -18.83
C THR A 222 2.22 30.44 -19.89
N GLU A 223 3.25 31.30 -20.00
CA GLU A 223 3.34 32.37 -20.99
C GLU A 223 3.74 31.89 -22.40
N ASP A 224 4.31 30.67 -22.54
CA ASP A 224 4.87 30.17 -23.81
C ASP A 224 3.82 29.54 -24.74
N GLY A 225 2.52 29.61 -24.40
CA GLY A 225 1.43 29.07 -25.21
C GLY A 225 1.30 27.53 -25.20
N LEU A 226 2.15 26.82 -24.44
CA LEU A 226 1.99 25.40 -24.15
C LEU A 226 1.01 25.23 -22.97
N PHE A 227 -0.23 24.83 -23.27
CA PHE A 227 -1.19 24.42 -22.26
C PHE A 227 -0.61 23.25 -21.43
N GLY A 228 -0.53 23.42 -20.11
CA GLY A 228 -0.48 22.28 -19.19
C GLY A 228 0.45 22.36 -17.98
N TRP A 229 1.41 23.28 -17.95
CA TRP A 229 2.40 23.40 -16.85
C TRP A 229 1.90 24.16 -15.62
N ASN A 230 0.70 23.81 -15.15
CA ASN A 230 0.04 24.52 -14.04
C ASN A 230 0.75 24.33 -12.69
N TYR A 231 1.48 23.24 -12.47
CA TYR A 231 2.25 22.97 -11.23
C TYR A 231 3.76 23.19 -11.42
N ALA A 232 4.17 23.79 -12.54
CA ALA A 232 5.55 24.23 -12.73
C ALA A 232 5.94 25.29 -11.69
N ILE A 233 7.22 25.35 -11.31
CA ILE A 233 7.71 26.31 -10.32
C ILE A 233 7.49 27.75 -10.81
N SER A 234 7.58 27.98 -12.12
CA SER A 234 7.23 29.25 -12.78
C SER A 234 5.78 29.69 -12.50
N SER A 235 4.86 28.74 -12.37
CA SER A 235 3.42 28.97 -12.19
C SER A 235 3.01 29.06 -10.72
N ILE A 236 3.40 28.08 -9.89
CA ILE A 236 2.97 27.99 -8.48
C ILE A 236 3.94 28.64 -7.48
N GLY A 237 5.12 29.03 -7.96
CA GLY A 237 6.21 29.53 -7.12
C GLY A 237 6.91 28.45 -6.29
N TRP A 238 8.10 28.79 -5.83
CA TRP A 238 8.95 27.89 -5.04
C TRP A 238 8.30 27.44 -3.71
N GLY A 239 7.55 28.32 -3.06
CA GLY A 239 6.93 28.03 -1.76
C GLY A 239 5.98 26.82 -1.83
N LEU A 240 5.05 26.82 -2.78
CA LEU A 240 4.10 25.73 -2.93
C LEU A 240 4.77 24.46 -3.46
N ALA A 241 5.71 24.57 -4.41
CA ALA A 241 6.45 23.41 -4.90
C ALA A 241 7.22 22.69 -3.78
N ILE A 242 7.93 23.44 -2.93
CA ILE A 242 8.63 22.89 -1.76
C ILE A 242 7.64 22.28 -0.77
N TRP A 243 6.50 22.92 -0.53
CA TRP A 243 5.46 22.37 0.35
C TRP A 243 4.95 21.01 -0.14
N LEU A 244 4.56 20.90 -1.41
CA LEU A 244 4.07 19.65 -2.00
C LEU A 244 5.15 18.56 -2.01
N LEU A 245 6.42 18.94 -2.25
CA LEU A 245 7.54 18.02 -2.13
C LEU A 245 7.68 17.51 -0.68
N LEU A 246 7.58 18.39 0.32
CA LEU A 246 7.64 18.04 1.74
C LEU A 246 6.50 17.10 2.15
N VAL A 247 5.27 17.36 1.70
CA VAL A 247 4.11 16.46 1.88
C VAL A 247 4.46 15.05 1.41
N GLY A 248 4.99 14.94 0.19
CA GLY A 248 5.43 13.67 -0.37
C GLY A 248 6.55 13.00 0.45
N ILE A 249 7.55 13.77 0.90
CA ILE A 249 8.67 13.24 1.70
C ILE A 249 8.17 12.67 3.03
N VAL A 250 7.27 13.38 3.73
CA VAL A 250 6.70 12.92 5.01
C VAL A 250 5.94 11.60 4.82
N ALA A 251 5.05 11.54 3.82
CA ALA A 251 4.33 10.31 3.49
C ALA A 251 5.30 9.18 3.11
N GLY A 252 6.27 9.47 2.23
CA GLY A 252 7.30 8.53 1.77
C GLY A 252 8.11 7.91 2.90
N ILE A 253 8.54 8.70 3.88
CA ILE A 253 9.28 8.23 5.06
C ILE A 253 8.40 7.31 5.91
N GLY A 254 7.18 7.75 6.27
CA GLY A 254 6.26 6.96 7.09
C GLY A 254 5.97 5.59 6.49
N MET A 255 5.68 5.56 5.17
CA MET A 255 5.39 4.33 4.45
C MET A 255 6.63 3.44 4.31
N ALA A 256 7.79 4.00 3.95
CA ALA A 256 9.02 3.22 3.77
C ALA A 256 9.56 2.62 5.07
N LYS A 257 9.34 3.27 6.22
CA LYS A 257 9.76 2.79 7.54
C LYS A 257 8.84 1.72 8.15
N THR A 258 7.69 1.44 7.55
CA THR A 258 6.69 0.51 8.13
C THR A 258 6.22 -0.57 7.16
N GLY A 259 6.29 -0.31 5.86
CA GLY A 259 5.67 -1.15 4.84
C GLY A 259 4.22 -0.80 4.52
N PHE A 260 3.73 0.35 4.96
CA PHE A 260 2.36 0.80 4.65
C PHE A 260 2.06 0.79 3.14
N GLY A 261 0.81 0.46 2.80
CA GLY A 261 0.27 0.22 1.45
C GLY A 261 0.21 -1.26 1.04
N THR A 262 0.63 -2.18 1.89
CA THR A 262 0.46 -3.65 1.71
C THR A 262 -0.98 -4.11 1.78
N GLU A 263 -1.72 -3.40 2.60
CA GLU A 263 -3.10 -3.60 2.90
C GLU A 263 -4.02 -3.19 1.76
N CYS A 264 -3.57 -2.33 0.83
CA CYS A 264 -4.33 -2.02 -0.38
C CYS A 264 -4.57 -3.25 -1.28
N ALA A 265 -3.80 -4.33 -1.06
CA ALA A 265 -4.00 -5.60 -1.74
C ALA A 265 -4.86 -6.60 -0.93
N PHE A 266 -5.26 -6.27 0.31
CA PHE A 266 -6.15 -7.08 1.17
C PHE A 266 -5.82 -8.59 1.16
N MET A 267 -4.53 -8.90 1.35
CA MET A 267 -3.95 -10.18 0.94
C MET A 267 -4.13 -11.34 1.92
N THR A 268 -4.94 -11.23 2.97
CA THR A 268 -5.05 -12.34 3.93
C THR A 268 -6.48 -12.74 4.25
N PRO A 269 -6.88 -13.94 3.82
CA PRO A 269 -8.12 -14.56 4.20
C PRO A 269 -8.15 -15.04 5.64
N GLU A 270 -7.00 -15.14 6.34
CA GLU A 270 -6.98 -15.53 7.75
C GLU A 270 -7.88 -14.61 8.60
N ILE A 271 -7.95 -13.33 8.25
CA ILE A 271 -8.83 -12.34 8.90
C ILE A 271 -10.25 -12.40 8.32
N SER A 272 -10.40 -12.44 6.98
CA SER A 272 -11.72 -12.33 6.34
C SER A 272 -12.55 -13.61 6.38
N MET A 273 -11.91 -14.77 6.51
CA MET A 273 -12.57 -16.08 6.56
C MET A 273 -12.63 -16.68 7.98
N GLY A 274 -12.11 -15.99 9.00
CA GLY A 274 -12.15 -16.47 10.39
C GLY A 274 -11.40 -17.80 10.64
N LEU A 275 -10.48 -18.18 9.75
CA LEU A 275 -9.78 -19.46 9.76
C LEU A 275 -8.56 -19.40 10.70
N GLU A 276 -8.79 -19.27 12.00
CA GLU A 276 -7.75 -19.03 13.01
C GLU A 276 -6.82 -20.25 13.24
N HIS A 277 -7.24 -21.47 12.87
CA HIS A 277 -6.59 -22.73 13.26
C HIS A 277 -5.97 -23.54 12.11
N GLN A 278 -5.90 -23.00 10.89
CA GLN A 278 -5.46 -23.71 9.67
C GLN A 278 -3.99 -23.42 9.30
N GLU A 279 -3.07 -23.44 10.27
CA GLU A 279 -1.69 -22.94 10.03
C GLU A 279 -0.93 -23.70 8.93
N ASN A 280 -1.09 -25.01 8.85
CA ASN A 280 -0.45 -25.84 7.84
C ASN A 280 -1.03 -25.59 6.43
N PHE A 281 -2.29 -25.15 6.33
CA PHE A 281 -2.94 -24.88 5.05
C PHE A 281 -2.35 -23.63 4.39
N PHE A 282 -2.27 -22.53 5.14
CA PHE A 282 -1.75 -21.27 4.61
C PHE A 282 -0.28 -21.36 4.19
N GLU A 283 0.53 -22.11 4.94
CA GLU A 283 1.94 -22.31 4.63
C GLU A 283 2.15 -23.31 3.48
N LYS A 284 1.48 -24.46 3.49
CA LYS A 284 1.77 -25.54 2.51
C LYS A 284 0.95 -25.44 1.22
N GLN A 285 -0.32 -25.06 1.32
CA GLN A 285 -1.22 -25.01 0.18
C GLN A 285 -1.15 -23.65 -0.52
N TRP A 286 -1.25 -22.56 0.26
CA TRP A 286 -1.34 -21.20 -0.29
C TRP A 286 0.00 -20.48 -0.30
N LEU A 287 1.04 -21.07 0.31
CA LEU A 287 2.41 -20.56 0.32
C LEU A 287 2.53 -19.13 0.88
N ILE A 288 1.73 -18.77 1.89
CA ILE A 288 1.76 -17.42 2.48
C ILE A 288 2.94 -17.30 3.47
N PRO A 289 3.83 -16.30 3.33
CA PRO A 289 4.94 -16.06 4.24
C PRO A 289 4.49 -15.77 5.68
N GLY A 290 5.31 -16.16 6.65
CA GLY A 290 5.03 -15.96 8.08
C GLY A 290 4.90 -14.47 8.44
N SER A 291 5.73 -13.61 7.85
CA SER A 291 5.66 -12.15 8.07
C SER A 291 4.30 -11.55 7.71
N THR A 292 3.75 -11.95 6.57
CA THR A 292 2.44 -11.49 6.12
C THR A 292 1.32 -12.00 7.02
N ARG A 293 1.39 -13.27 7.43
CA ARG A 293 0.41 -13.85 8.35
C ARG A 293 0.38 -13.10 9.68
N VAL A 294 1.54 -12.82 10.29
CA VAL A 294 1.61 -12.09 11.56
C VAL A 294 1.20 -10.62 11.40
N MET A 295 1.63 -9.96 10.32
CA MET A 295 1.22 -8.58 10.02
C MET A 295 -0.30 -8.44 10.02
N PHE A 296 -1.00 -9.34 9.34
CA PHE A 296 -2.45 -9.31 9.26
C PHE A 296 -3.12 -9.80 10.54
N ARG A 297 -2.66 -10.89 11.17
CA ARG A 297 -3.18 -11.34 12.48
C ARG A 297 -3.07 -10.25 13.56
N SER A 298 -2.03 -9.44 13.51
CA SER A 298 -1.84 -8.32 14.44
C SER A 298 -2.79 -7.14 14.18
N MET A 299 -3.55 -7.15 13.08
CA MET A 299 -4.41 -6.06 12.62
C MET A 299 -3.66 -4.74 12.35
N SER A 300 -2.32 -4.78 12.33
CA SER A 300 -1.47 -3.60 12.23
C SER A 300 -1.80 -2.69 11.04
N PRO A 301 -2.10 -3.21 9.84
CA PRO A 301 -2.46 -2.34 8.73
C PRO A 301 -3.79 -1.61 8.89
N PHE A 302 -4.79 -2.29 9.46
CA PHE A 302 -6.07 -1.66 9.78
C PHE A 302 -5.91 -0.57 10.83
N THR A 303 -5.11 -0.82 11.87
CA THR A 303 -4.82 0.17 12.90
C THR A 303 -4.21 1.44 12.30
N ALA A 304 -3.24 1.31 11.38
CA ALA A 304 -2.65 2.47 10.71
C ALA A 304 -3.64 3.20 9.80
N ILE A 305 -4.44 2.49 9.00
CA ILE A 305 -5.50 3.09 8.18
C ILE A 305 -6.48 3.87 9.05
N PHE A 306 -7.00 3.27 10.14
CA PHE A 306 -7.99 3.97 10.96
C PHE A 306 -7.42 5.19 11.69
N ILE A 307 -6.13 5.15 12.07
CA ILE A 307 -5.45 6.34 12.63
C ILE A 307 -5.40 7.46 11.58
N GLU A 308 -4.94 7.15 10.37
CA GLU A 308 -4.89 8.10 9.26
C GLU A 308 -6.29 8.68 8.98
N ILE A 309 -7.30 7.82 8.86
CA ILE A 309 -8.67 8.23 8.57
C ILE A 309 -9.18 9.19 9.63
N LEU A 310 -8.98 8.89 10.92
CA LEU A 310 -9.45 9.75 12.01
C LEU A 310 -8.72 11.09 12.04
N MET A 311 -7.44 11.12 11.68
CA MET A 311 -6.66 12.35 11.63
C MET A 311 -7.17 13.27 10.52
N LEU A 312 -7.29 12.76 9.29
CA LEU A 312 -7.80 13.57 8.18
C LEU A 312 -9.28 13.92 8.37
N TRP A 313 -10.10 12.99 8.86
CA TRP A 313 -11.51 13.24 9.17
C TRP A 313 -11.65 14.37 10.19
N GLY A 314 -10.82 14.39 11.24
CA GLY A 314 -10.81 15.48 12.21
C GLY A 314 -10.52 16.83 11.57
N ALA A 315 -9.53 16.91 10.68
CA ALA A 315 -9.22 18.13 9.94
C ALA A 315 -10.35 18.55 8.99
N ILE A 316 -10.96 17.59 8.27
CA ILE A 316 -12.10 17.84 7.39
C ILE A 316 -13.31 18.34 8.18
N MET A 317 -13.62 17.73 9.32
CA MET A 317 -14.73 18.18 10.18
C MET A 317 -14.48 19.59 10.70
N ILE A 318 -13.24 19.93 11.07
CA ILE A 318 -12.90 21.29 11.49
C ILE A 318 -13.09 22.27 10.32
N GLY A 319 -12.53 21.96 9.15
CA GLY A 319 -12.67 22.77 7.95
C GLY A 319 -14.13 22.98 7.54
N TRP A 320 -14.91 21.90 7.55
CA TRP A 320 -16.30 21.90 7.15
C TRP A 320 -17.24 22.61 8.13
N GLN A 321 -17.03 22.44 9.43
CA GLN A 321 -17.92 23.00 10.44
C GLN A 321 -17.56 24.44 10.85
N TYR A 322 -16.28 24.82 10.75
CA TYR A 322 -15.81 26.11 11.28
C TYR A 322 -15.24 27.06 10.22
N PHE A 323 -14.84 26.57 9.04
CA PHE A 323 -14.18 27.37 8.01
C PHE A 323 -14.93 27.40 6.67
N ASP A 324 -16.16 26.87 6.62
CA ASP A 324 -17.00 26.80 5.40
C ASP A 324 -16.33 26.06 4.22
N ILE A 325 -15.37 25.18 4.52
CA ILE A 325 -14.72 24.34 3.51
C ILE A 325 -15.66 23.20 3.16
N LYS A 326 -16.01 23.06 1.88
CA LYS A 326 -16.90 21.98 1.43
C LYS A 326 -16.27 20.60 1.68
N LEU A 327 -17.11 19.60 1.95
CA LEU A 327 -16.64 18.21 2.04
C LEU A 327 -15.94 17.81 0.72
N PRO A 328 -14.68 17.35 0.79
CA PRO A 328 -13.94 17.01 -0.40
C PRO A 328 -14.39 15.66 -0.98
N LEU A 329 -14.04 15.38 -2.24
CA LEU A 329 -14.33 14.09 -2.91
C LEU A 329 -15.83 13.75 -3.06
N GLY A 330 -16.64 14.78 -3.35
CA GLY A 330 -18.06 14.64 -3.65
C GLY A 330 -18.34 14.14 -5.08
N MET A 331 -18.05 12.88 -5.34
CA MET A 331 -18.25 12.21 -6.63
C MET A 331 -19.49 11.32 -6.62
N ASN A 332 -20.13 11.15 -7.78
CA ASN A 332 -21.29 10.27 -7.91
C ASN A 332 -20.84 8.81 -8.02
N PRO A 333 -21.43 7.87 -7.25
CA PRO A 333 -21.21 6.45 -7.47
C PRO A 333 -21.78 6.01 -8.83
N THR A 334 -20.99 5.28 -9.63
CA THR A 334 -21.38 4.77 -10.97
C THR A 334 -21.02 3.28 -11.09
N TRP A 335 -21.60 2.58 -12.07
CA TRP A 335 -21.17 1.21 -12.38
C TRP A 335 -19.75 1.14 -12.94
N ILE A 336 -19.32 2.18 -13.67
CA ILE A 336 -17.95 2.30 -14.17
C ILE A 336 -16.94 2.44 -13.04
N LEU A 337 -17.30 3.12 -11.96
CA LEU A 337 -16.49 3.16 -10.75
C LEU A 337 -16.29 1.76 -10.15
N LEU A 338 -17.31 0.90 -10.17
CA LEU A 338 -17.18 -0.48 -9.67
C LEU A 338 -16.34 -1.35 -10.59
N LEU A 339 -16.45 -1.18 -11.91
CA LEU A 339 -15.52 -1.81 -12.86
C LEU A 339 -14.07 -1.39 -12.57
N GLY A 340 -13.85 -0.09 -12.35
CA GLY A 340 -12.56 0.45 -11.94
C GLY A 340 -12.05 -0.15 -10.62
N ALA A 341 -12.94 -0.30 -9.63
CA ALA A 341 -12.63 -0.95 -8.36
C ALA A 341 -12.21 -2.42 -8.53
N ALA A 342 -12.87 -3.16 -9.41
CA ALA A 342 -12.52 -4.55 -9.71
C ALA A 342 -11.14 -4.66 -10.37
N CYS A 343 -10.87 -3.81 -11.38
CA CYS A 343 -9.56 -3.72 -12.02
C CYS A 343 -8.45 -3.38 -11.02
N GLN A 344 -8.70 -2.43 -10.12
CA GLN A 344 -7.76 -2.05 -9.07
C GLN A 344 -7.56 -3.15 -8.02
N GLY A 345 -8.60 -3.93 -7.68
CA GLY A 345 -8.48 -5.08 -6.79
C GLY A 345 -7.60 -6.18 -7.38
N PHE A 346 -7.73 -6.45 -8.68
CA PHE A 346 -6.79 -7.33 -9.38
C PHE A 346 -5.37 -6.77 -9.39
N GLY A 347 -5.24 -5.53 -9.86
CA GLY A 347 -3.95 -4.89 -10.03
C GLY A 347 -3.17 -4.78 -8.72
N SER A 348 -3.85 -4.44 -7.62
CA SER A 348 -3.20 -4.23 -6.33
C SER A 348 -2.58 -5.50 -5.76
N VAL A 349 -3.24 -6.64 -5.96
CA VAL A 349 -2.72 -7.95 -5.58
C VAL A 349 -1.59 -8.36 -6.51
N ALA A 350 -1.77 -8.25 -7.82
CA ALA A 350 -0.80 -8.67 -8.84
C ALA A 350 0.55 -7.94 -8.70
N MET A 351 0.55 -6.64 -8.38
CA MET A 351 1.77 -5.85 -8.16
C MET A 351 2.19 -5.75 -6.69
N ILE A 352 1.44 -6.37 -5.77
CA ILE A 352 1.71 -6.42 -4.33
C ILE A 352 1.79 -4.99 -3.77
N GLY A 353 0.69 -4.25 -3.86
CA GLY A 353 0.56 -2.90 -3.36
C GLY A 353 -0.33 -2.03 -4.24
N CYS A 354 -0.47 -0.77 -3.87
CA CYS A 354 -1.11 0.25 -4.69
C CYS A 354 -0.08 1.12 -5.40
N GLU A 355 -0.56 2.15 -6.08
CA GLU A 355 0.25 3.13 -6.79
C GLU A 355 1.15 3.95 -5.87
N ILE A 356 0.65 4.54 -4.76
CA ILE A 356 1.50 5.29 -3.82
C ILE A 356 2.61 4.40 -3.23
N ARG A 357 2.27 3.14 -2.94
CA ARG A 357 3.24 2.16 -2.46
C ARG A 357 4.25 1.81 -3.53
N THR A 358 3.86 1.78 -4.80
CA THR A 358 4.80 1.57 -5.90
C THR A 358 5.84 2.69 -5.92
N TYR A 359 5.46 3.96 -5.80
CA TYR A 359 6.42 5.07 -5.73
C TYR A 359 7.36 4.97 -4.51
N MET A 360 6.81 4.64 -3.34
CA MET A 360 7.64 4.38 -2.15
C MET A 360 8.61 3.21 -2.40
N ARG A 361 8.15 2.11 -3.00
CA ARG A 361 8.97 0.96 -3.33
C ARG A 361 10.02 1.26 -4.42
N LEU A 362 9.74 2.18 -5.34
CA LEU A 362 10.70 2.70 -6.29
C LEU A 362 11.85 3.41 -5.56
N GLY A 363 11.55 4.27 -4.59
CA GLY A 363 12.57 4.93 -3.76
C GLY A 363 13.41 3.94 -2.93
N LEU A 364 12.80 2.85 -2.45
CA LEU A 364 13.50 1.74 -1.79
C LEU A 364 14.32 0.86 -2.76
N GLY A 365 14.02 0.90 -4.06
CA GLY A 365 14.74 0.17 -5.11
C GLY A 365 14.22 -1.24 -5.42
N TYR A 366 12.93 -1.51 -5.19
CA TYR A 366 12.31 -2.82 -5.50
C TYR A 366 12.19 -3.06 -7.01
N MET A 367 12.64 -4.23 -7.47
CA MET A 367 12.53 -4.59 -8.89
C MET A 367 11.09 -4.78 -9.36
N THR A 368 10.18 -5.27 -8.51
CA THR A 368 8.76 -5.39 -8.91
C THR A 368 8.10 -4.03 -9.12
N ALA A 369 8.48 -3.01 -8.35
CA ALA A 369 7.97 -1.65 -8.53
C ALA A 369 8.53 -1.04 -9.83
N VAL A 370 9.81 -1.30 -10.11
CA VAL A 370 10.46 -0.94 -11.38
C VAL A 370 9.73 -1.61 -12.55
N ALA A 371 9.40 -2.89 -12.47
CA ALA A 371 8.66 -3.60 -13.52
C ALA A 371 7.19 -3.16 -13.65
N ALA A 372 6.53 -2.79 -12.54
CA ALA A 372 5.15 -2.30 -12.56
C ALA A 372 5.05 -0.91 -13.23
N PHE A 373 6.08 -0.07 -13.08
CA PHE A 373 6.05 1.33 -13.52
C PHE A 373 5.69 1.53 -15.01
N PRO A 374 6.31 0.86 -16.00
CA PRO A 374 5.87 0.93 -17.39
C PRO A 374 4.44 0.45 -17.60
N GLY A 375 4.01 -0.55 -16.82
CA GLY A 375 2.63 -1.01 -16.78
C GLY A 375 1.68 0.11 -16.39
N PHE A 376 2.03 0.91 -15.37
CA PHE A 376 1.21 2.05 -14.97
C PHE A 376 1.01 3.06 -16.10
N LEU A 377 2.10 3.45 -16.76
CA LEU A 377 2.06 4.45 -17.85
C LEU A 377 1.15 3.96 -18.99
N LEU A 378 1.34 2.72 -19.44
CA LEU A 378 0.57 2.13 -20.54
C LEU A 378 -0.88 1.84 -20.15
N GLY A 379 -1.15 1.57 -18.88
CA GLY A 379 -2.49 1.26 -18.38
C GLY A 379 -3.47 2.43 -18.48
N TYR A 380 -3.00 3.67 -18.65
CA TYR A 380 -3.89 4.80 -18.91
C TYR A 380 -4.45 4.82 -20.34
N LEU A 381 -3.76 4.19 -21.30
CA LEU A 381 -4.09 4.29 -22.72
C LEU A 381 -5.51 3.87 -23.09
N PRO A 382 -6.06 2.75 -22.57
CA PRO A 382 -7.43 2.37 -22.92
C PRO A 382 -8.47 3.41 -22.48
N TYR A 383 -8.15 4.25 -21.49
CA TYR A 383 -8.98 5.37 -21.09
C TYR A 383 -8.69 6.63 -21.91
N THR A 384 -7.43 7.06 -22.00
CA THR A 384 -7.06 8.33 -22.67
C THR A 384 -7.35 8.31 -24.16
N LEU A 385 -7.31 7.14 -24.81
CA LEU A 385 -7.67 7.01 -26.23
C LEU A 385 -9.18 7.07 -26.49
N TYR A 386 -10.01 6.89 -25.47
CA TYR A 386 -11.48 6.78 -25.58
C TYR A 386 -12.21 7.53 -24.45
N VAL A 387 -11.75 8.74 -24.11
CA VAL A 387 -12.26 9.50 -22.95
C VAL A 387 -13.78 9.72 -23.03
N ASP A 388 -14.27 10.22 -24.16
CA ASP A 388 -15.68 10.55 -24.35
C ASP A 388 -16.58 9.33 -24.08
N TYR A 389 -16.19 8.16 -24.61
CA TYR A 389 -16.90 6.91 -24.38
C TYR A 389 -17.00 6.56 -22.90
N TRP A 390 -15.89 6.64 -22.17
CA TRP A 390 -15.86 6.29 -20.74
C TRP A 390 -16.62 7.30 -19.89
N GLU A 391 -16.53 8.60 -20.21
CA GLU A 391 -17.25 9.65 -19.50
C GLU A 391 -18.76 9.59 -19.75
N ASP A 392 -19.18 9.40 -21.00
CA ASP A 392 -20.59 9.19 -21.36
C ASP A 392 -21.15 7.97 -20.62
N LEU A 393 -20.43 6.85 -20.66
CA LEU A 393 -20.86 5.64 -19.99
C LEU A 393 -20.91 5.81 -18.46
N ALA A 394 -19.97 6.55 -17.86
CA ALA A 394 -20.01 6.85 -16.44
C ALA A 394 -21.21 7.75 -16.07
N ARG A 395 -21.53 8.75 -16.91
CA ARG A 395 -22.71 9.61 -16.73
C ARG A 395 -24.00 8.78 -16.79
N ASP A 396 -24.14 7.94 -17.80
CA ASP A 396 -25.33 7.12 -18.07
C ASP A 396 -25.55 6.02 -17.03
N THR A 397 -24.48 5.58 -16.35
CA THR A 397 -24.52 4.49 -15.37
C THR A 397 -24.43 4.98 -13.92
N THR A 398 -24.86 6.22 -13.65
CA THR A 398 -24.92 6.78 -12.30
C THR A 398 -25.88 5.99 -11.41
N ILE A 399 -25.38 5.46 -10.29
CA ILE A 399 -26.14 4.67 -9.32
C ILE A 399 -26.85 5.60 -8.32
N SER A 400 -26.16 6.64 -7.86
CA SER A 400 -26.70 7.61 -6.90
C SER A 400 -26.11 8.99 -7.15
N ARG A 401 -26.87 10.03 -6.77
CA ARG A 401 -26.40 11.43 -6.77
C ARG A 401 -26.01 11.92 -5.37
N ILE A 402 -26.17 11.08 -4.36
CA ILE A 402 -25.76 11.38 -2.99
C ILE A 402 -24.26 11.23 -2.91
N LYS A 403 -23.55 12.31 -2.55
CA LYS A 403 -22.09 12.40 -2.60
C LYS A 403 -21.42 12.03 -1.28
N HIS A 404 -22.01 12.44 -0.16
CA HIS A 404 -21.49 12.17 1.18
C HIS A 404 -22.52 11.44 2.06
N VAL A 405 -22.03 10.68 3.04
CA VAL A 405 -22.90 9.98 4.01
C VAL A 405 -23.84 10.95 4.75
N PRO A 406 -23.40 12.14 5.22
CA PRO A 406 -24.31 13.10 5.84
C PRO A 406 -25.51 13.49 4.95
N ASP A 407 -25.31 13.57 3.63
CA ASP A 407 -26.37 13.93 2.68
C ASP A 407 -27.48 12.86 2.58
N MET A 408 -27.22 11.63 3.04
CA MET A 408 -28.24 10.56 3.10
C MET A 408 -29.33 10.84 4.14
N PHE A 409 -29.05 11.68 5.13
CA PHE A 409 -29.92 11.96 6.27
C PHE A 409 -30.62 13.33 6.16
N GLY A 410 -30.61 13.92 4.96
CA GLY A 410 -31.24 15.20 4.66
C GLY A 410 -30.24 16.35 4.52
N HIS A 411 -30.78 17.58 4.50
CA HIS A 411 -30.03 18.81 4.26
C HIS A 411 -29.97 19.74 5.49
N ASP A 412 -30.49 19.28 6.64
CA ASP A 412 -30.37 20.04 7.88
C ASP A 412 -28.90 20.03 8.35
N PRO A 413 -28.25 21.20 8.51
CA PRO A 413 -26.83 21.26 8.87
C PRO A 413 -26.51 20.58 10.21
N THR A 414 -27.43 20.63 11.17
CA THR A 414 -27.25 20.03 12.49
C THR A 414 -27.27 18.50 12.39
N VAL A 415 -28.23 17.95 11.65
CA VAL A 415 -28.32 16.51 11.38
C VAL A 415 -27.07 16.03 10.63
N GLN A 416 -26.64 16.76 9.61
CA GLN A 416 -25.44 16.41 8.85
C GLN A 416 -24.18 16.41 9.72
N ALA A 417 -24.02 17.41 10.60
CA ALA A 417 -22.92 17.46 11.56
C ALA A 417 -22.96 16.29 12.55
N MET A 418 -24.13 15.97 13.09
CA MET A 418 -24.32 14.82 14.00
C MET A 418 -23.96 13.49 13.33
N VAL A 419 -24.37 13.30 12.07
CA VAL A 419 -24.01 12.11 11.28
C VAL A 419 -22.50 12.06 11.04
N GLY A 420 -21.88 13.19 10.73
CA GLY A 420 -20.43 13.29 10.57
C GLY A 420 -19.67 12.91 11.85
N VAL A 421 -20.13 13.37 13.01
CA VAL A 421 -19.58 12.98 14.33
C VAL A 421 -19.81 11.49 14.61
N ALA A 422 -21.01 10.97 14.35
CA ALA A 422 -21.32 9.56 14.52
C ALA A 422 -20.43 8.66 13.64
N TYR A 423 -20.14 9.09 12.41
CA TYR A 423 -19.19 8.42 11.51
C TYR A 423 -17.78 8.36 12.14
N GLY A 424 -17.27 9.48 12.66
CA GLY A 424 -15.97 9.51 13.34
C GLY A 424 -15.92 8.60 14.57
N ILE A 425 -16.99 8.57 15.37
CA ILE A 425 -17.11 7.67 16.53
C ILE A 425 -17.08 6.20 16.08
N LEU A 426 -17.77 5.86 14.99
CA LEU A 426 -17.74 4.51 14.42
C LEU A 426 -16.31 4.11 14.02
N VAL A 427 -15.58 4.98 13.32
CA VAL A 427 -14.18 4.72 12.92
C VAL A 427 -13.28 4.60 14.15
N ALA A 428 -13.46 5.43 15.18
CA ALA A 428 -12.73 5.32 16.44
C ALA A 428 -13.02 3.98 17.15
N GLY A 429 -14.27 3.51 17.10
CA GLY A 429 -14.66 2.18 17.55
C GLY A 429 -13.94 1.07 16.79
N LEU A 430 -13.84 1.18 15.46
CA LEU A 430 -13.11 0.24 14.60
C LEU A 430 -11.61 0.25 14.87
N LEU A 431 -11.01 1.41 15.17
CA LEU A 431 -9.62 1.51 15.60
C LEU A 431 -9.39 0.71 16.88
N VAL A 432 -10.19 0.96 17.93
CA VAL A 432 -10.09 0.24 19.21
C VAL A 432 -10.33 -1.26 19.02
N TRP A 433 -11.31 -1.62 18.19
CA TRP A 433 -11.60 -3.01 17.84
C TRP A 433 -10.40 -3.67 17.15
N SER A 434 -9.76 -3.00 16.18
CA SER A 434 -8.63 -3.54 15.44
C SER A 434 -7.47 -3.90 16.38
N VAL A 435 -7.13 -3.01 17.32
CA VAL A 435 -6.08 -3.23 18.31
C VAL A 435 -6.44 -4.39 19.24
N LYS A 436 -7.65 -4.39 19.80
CA LYS A 436 -8.12 -5.47 20.69
C LYS A 436 -8.19 -6.83 19.97
N ARG A 437 -8.54 -6.84 18.68
CA ARG A 437 -8.57 -8.06 17.86
C ARG A 437 -7.15 -8.53 17.58
N GLY A 438 -6.24 -7.63 17.21
CA GLY A 438 -4.83 -7.93 16.99
C GLY A 438 -4.15 -8.56 18.22
N MET A 439 -4.39 -8.01 19.41
CA MET A 439 -3.90 -8.58 20.67
C MET A 439 -4.41 -10.01 20.90
N ARG A 440 -5.71 -10.25 20.67
CA ARG A 440 -6.32 -11.58 20.85
C ARG A 440 -5.77 -12.62 19.87
N LEU A 441 -5.67 -12.27 18.59
CA LEU A 441 -5.23 -13.20 17.53
C LEU A 441 -3.74 -13.55 17.61
N THR A 442 -2.92 -12.67 18.16
CA THR A 442 -1.46 -12.86 18.23
C THR A 442 -0.94 -13.24 19.63
N GLY A 443 -1.73 -12.98 20.68
CA GLY A 443 -1.27 -13.12 22.06
C GLY A 443 -0.22 -12.07 22.47
N PHE A 444 -0.08 -10.99 21.69
CA PHE A 444 0.79 -9.87 22.04
C PHE A 444 0.08 -8.86 22.97
N SER A 445 0.86 -8.23 23.84
CA SER A 445 0.35 -7.13 24.66
C SER A 445 0.17 -5.86 23.80
N PHE A 446 -0.63 -4.91 24.29
CA PHE A 446 -0.73 -3.59 23.65
C PHE A 446 0.64 -2.94 23.48
N ARG A 447 1.50 -3.03 24.51
CA ARG A 447 2.85 -2.49 24.48
C ARG A 447 3.69 -3.14 23.37
N ASP A 448 3.56 -4.45 23.16
CA ASP A 448 4.30 -5.14 22.09
C ASP A 448 3.93 -4.59 20.71
N LEU A 449 2.62 -4.48 20.42
CA LEU A 449 2.11 -3.97 19.14
C LEU A 449 2.53 -2.52 18.88
N MET A 450 2.61 -1.69 19.92
CA MET A 450 2.94 -0.26 19.76
C MET A 450 4.43 0.02 19.67
N THR A 451 5.31 -0.94 20.04
CA THR A 451 6.76 -0.70 20.17
C THR A 451 7.62 -1.48 19.18
N HIS A 452 7.10 -2.54 18.57
CA HIS A 452 7.86 -3.38 17.65
C HIS A 452 7.35 -3.24 16.21
N ALA A 453 8.26 -3.33 15.25
CA ALA A 453 7.90 -3.45 13.85
C ALA A 453 7.29 -4.85 13.57
N ASN A 454 6.53 -4.98 12.48
CA ASN A 454 5.89 -6.24 12.10
C ASN A 454 6.88 -7.39 11.94
N ASP A 455 8.06 -7.13 11.38
CA ASP A 455 9.12 -8.13 11.23
C ASP A 455 9.63 -8.63 12.59
N GLU A 456 9.82 -7.73 13.55
CA GLU A 456 10.23 -8.09 14.91
C GLU A 456 9.11 -8.85 15.64
N LEU A 457 7.85 -8.46 15.46
CA LEU A 457 6.69 -9.20 15.96
C LEU A 457 6.62 -10.60 15.34
N THR A 458 6.93 -10.73 14.05
CA THR A 458 6.95 -12.01 13.34
C THR A 458 7.97 -12.96 13.94
N ILE A 459 9.21 -12.50 14.10
CA ILE A 459 10.30 -13.29 14.70
C ILE A 459 9.89 -13.73 16.11
N LYS A 460 9.41 -12.79 16.95
CA LYS A 460 8.94 -13.09 18.30
C LYS A 460 7.79 -14.10 18.33
N TYR A 461 6.85 -14.00 17.38
CA TYR A 461 5.69 -14.88 17.31
C TYR A 461 6.14 -16.32 17.09
N PHE A 462 7.00 -16.56 16.10
CA PHE A 462 7.44 -17.91 15.78
C PHE A 462 8.48 -18.48 16.77
N ASP A 463 9.31 -17.63 17.39
CA ASP A 463 10.21 -18.04 18.48
C ASP A 463 9.42 -18.61 19.68
N ARG A 464 8.28 -18.01 20.04
CA ARG A 464 7.39 -18.52 21.11
C ARG A 464 6.90 -19.94 20.80
N PHE A 465 6.48 -20.22 19.56
CA PHE A 465 6.06 -21.57 19.17
C PHE A 465 7.20 -22.59 19.21
N ARG A 466 8.41 -22.20 18.80
CA ARG A 466 9.57 -23.07 18.86
C ARG A 466 9.89 -23.48 20.30
N SER A 467 9.94 -22.51 21.21
CA SER A 467 10.18 -22.79 22.64
C SER A 467 9.11 -23.69 23.27
N GLN A 468 7.84 -23.56 22.86
CA GLN A 468 6.76 -24.42 23.36
C GLN A 468 6.87 -25.85 22.80
N THR A 469 7.30 -26.00 21.55
CA THR A 469 7.47 -27.31 20.90
C THR A 469 8.67 -28.05 21.49
N ASP A 470 9.79 -27.34 21.72
CA ASP A 470 10.99 -27.91 22.33
C ASP A 470 10.75 -28.27 23.80
N ASN A 471 10.03 -27.44 24.57
CA ASN A 471 9.64 -27.79 25.94
C ASN A 471 8.68 -28.98 26.01
N ARG A 472 7.79 -29.15 25.02
CA ARG A 472 6.88 -30.31 24.94
C ARG A 472 7.64 -31.59 24.59
N LYS A 473 8.56 -31.53 23.63
CA LYS A 473 9.45 -32.67 23.30
C LYS A 473 10.36 -33.03 24.47
N GLY A 474 10.89 -32.05 25.20
CA GLY A 474 11.69 -32.26 26.42
C GLY A 474 10.91 -32.96 27.52
N ARG A 475 9.66 -32.55 27.78
CA ARG A 475 8.77 -33.24 28.73
C ARG A 475 8.36 -34.64 28.28
N GLU A 476 8.15 -34.86 26.98
CA GLU A 476 7.86 -36.21 26.45
C GLU A 476 9.09 -37.13 26.57
N THR A 477 10.31 -36.62 26.38
CA THR A 477 11.56 -37.38 26.57
C THR A 477 11.87 -37.66 28.04
N ASP A 478 11.63 -36.71 28.95
CA ASP A 478 11.74 -36.97 30.40
C ASP A 478 10.68 -37.97 30.87
N SER A 479 9.43 -37.89 30.36
CA SER A 479 8.38 -38.86 30.70
C SER A 479 8.65 -40.27 30.15
N GLN A 480 9.43 -40.41 29.08
CA GLN A 480 9.89 -41.70 28.56
C GLN A 480 11.11 -42.24 29.33
N ARG A 481 11.98 -41.36 29.85
CA ARG A 481 13.06 -41.74 30.76
C ARG A 481 12.51 -42.26 32.10
N ASP A 482 11.54 -41.56 32.69
CA ASP A 482 10.92 -41.98 33.96
C ASP A 482 10.11 -43.29 33.83
N ARG A 483 9.68 -43.67 32.62
CA ARG A 483 9.05 -44.98 32.36
C ARG A 483 10.03 -46.09 32.01
N GLY A 484 11.28 -45.76 31.66
CA GLY A 484 12.34 -46.73 31.37
C GLY A 484 12.99 -47.34 32.62
N ASP A 485 12.94 -46.64 33.75
CA ASP A 485 13.58 -47.07 35.01
C ASP A 485 12.69 -47.95 35.91
N LEU A 486 11.48 -48.32 35.48
CA LEU A 486 10.58 -49.23 36.22
C LEU A 486 10.65 -50.69 35.72
N SER A 487 11.67 -51.07 34.94
CA SER A 487 11.84 -52.44 34.42
C SER A 487 13.24 -53.01 34.64
N SER A 488 13.72 -52.99 35.89
CA SER A 488 14.84 -53.85 36.30
C SER A 488 14.33 -55.24 36.69
N PRO A 489 14.78 -56.34 36.06
CA PRO A 489 14.40 -57.69 36.45
C PRO A 489 15.02 -58.07 37.80
N ALA A 490 14.25 -58.75 38.65
CA ALA A 490 14.70 -59.27 39.93
C ALA A 490 15.84 -60.29 39.75
N PRO A 491 16.86 -60.31 40.62
CA PRO A 491 17.95 -61.28 40.53
C PRO A 491 17.50 -62.64 41.07
N GLU A 492 17.64 -63.68 40.24
CA GLU A 492 17.65 -65.08 40.68
C GLU A 492 18.96 -65.34 41.43
N GLY A 493 18.84 -65.77 42.69
CA GLY A 493 19.97 -66.21 43.51
C GLY A 493 20.01 -67.73 43.63
N ALA A 494 21.14 -68.30 43.23
CA ALA A 494 21.74 -69.52 43.78
C ALA A 494 23.20 -69.19 44.14
#